data_AF-A0A4R2IU98-F1
#
_entry.id   AF-A0A4R2IU98-F1
#
_cell.length_a   1.000
_cell.length_b   1.000
_cell.length_c   1.000
_cell.angle_alpha   90.00
_cell.angle_beta   90.00
_cell.angle_gamma   90.00
#
_symmetry.space_group_name_H-M   'P 1'
#
loop_
_entity.id
_entity.type
_entity.pdbx_description
1 polymer ?
#
loop_
_entity_poly.entity_id
_entity_poly.type
_entity_poly.pdbx_seq_one_letter_code
_entity_poly.pdbx_strand_id
1 'polypeptide(L)'
;MTDDLKDKFELLVADPPPPSAVPSEAVFARVRTVRRRRTAAVVTVAATAVVAIVVAAGNLTDVDSRPPVTGTTPVPVITGPPTVKPTTAAIAAAVALKPVVSGRTVRMSVTVSGTVLVPTADGANLPADTTFLNLSAGTTYNFGDGYTSGSDGGGVMCSKSKKRTTGRETYQLETHTYAKPGTYTFTYSVQYCGAKGWFPTSKTTKLVIR
;
A
#
# COMPACT_ATOMS: atom_id res chain seq x y z
N MET A 1 -15.88 41.08 48.59
CA MET A 1 -15.50 40.06 47.59
C MET A 1 -16.03 40.59 46.26
N THR A 2 -15.15 41.07 45.39
CA THR A 2 -15.49 41.84 44.19
C THR A 2 -16.14 40.95 43.12
N ASP A 3 -17.19 41.46 42.46
CA ASP A 3 -18.03 40.72 41.50
C ASP A 3 -17.23 40.05 40.36
N ASP A 4 -16.02 40.56 40.05
CA ASP A 4 -15.10 39.97 39.09
C ASP A 4 -14.64 38.53 39.42
N LEU A 5 -14.68 38.13 40.71
CA LEU A 5 -14.42 36.75 41.12
C LEU A 5 -15.64 35.84 40.94
N LYS A 6 -16.85 36.42 40.96
CA LYS A 6 -18.11 35.68 40.84
C LYS A 6 -18.34 35.29 39.38
N ASP A 7 -18.10 36.22 38.46
CA ASP A 7 -18.18 35.97 37.01
C ASP A 7 -17.13 34.94 36.55
N LYS A 8 -15.92 34.97 37.13
CA LYS A 8 -14.88 33.98 36.85
C LYS A 8 -15.23 32.59 37.39
N PHE A 9 -15.97 32.51 38.49
CA PHE A 9 -16.40 31.22 39.04
C PHE A 9 -17.57 30.63 38.24
N GLU A 10 -18.51 31.47 37.76
CA GLU A 10 -19.58 31.01 36.87
C GLU A 10 -19.05 30.51 35.52
N LEU A 11 -17.99 31.12 34.98
CA LEU A 11 -17.28 30.62 33.80
C LEU A 11 -16.56 29.28 34.02
N LEU A 12 -16.18 28.97 35.26
CA LEU A 12 -15.50 27.71 35.61
C LEU A 12 -16.47 26.59 36.02
N VAL A 13 -17.69 26.94 36.44
CA VAL A 13 -18.74 25.99 36.85
C VAL A 13 -19.72 25.70 35.70
N ALA A 14 -19.67 26.45 34.60
CA ALA A 14 -20.36 26.09 33.38
C ALA A 14 -19.88 24.70 32.91
N ASP A 15 -20.82 23.75 32.93
CA ASP A 15 -20.64 22.35 32.56
C ASP A 15 -19.93 22.27 31.19
N PRO A 16 -18.76 21.60 31.09
CA PRO A 16 -18.06 21.50 29.82
C PRO A 16 -19.01 20.91 28.77
N PRO A 17 -19.07 21.47 27.56
CA PRO A 17 -19.86 20.86 26.50
C PRO A 17 -19.44 19.39 26.38
N PRO A 18 -20.39 18.45 26.21
CA PRO A 18 -20.07 17.04 26.09
C PRO A 18 -18.98 16.88 25.04
N PRO A 19 -17.94 16.05 25.26
CA PRO A 19 -16.83 15.93 24.34
C PRO A 19 -17.40 15.51 22.99
N SER A 20 -17.46 16.47 22.07
CA SER A 20 -17.69 16.21 20.65
C SER A 20 -16.57 15.28 20.23
N ALA A 21 -16.93 14.01 20.03
CA ALA A 21 -16.03 12.92 19.74
C ALA A 21 -15.39 13.10 18.35
N VAL A 22 -14.40 13.98 18.23
CA VAL A 22 -13.45 14.01 17.11
C VAL A 22 -12.09 14.55 17.58
N PRO A 23 -11.23 13.73 18.24
CA PRO A 23 -9.96 14.20 18.79
C PRO A 23 -8.77 14.04 17.81
N SER A 24 -8.96 14.21 16.51
CA SER A 24 -7.84 14.08 15.55
C SER A 24 -7.82 15.14 14.44
N GLU A 25 -8.96 15.53 13.86
CA GLU A 25 -8.95 16.36 12.65
C GLU A 25 -8.47 17.81 12.87
N ALA A 26 -8.77 18.41 14.03
CA ALA A 26 -8.40 19.80 14.30
C ALA A 26 -6.88 20.03 14.48
N VAL A 27 -6.15 19.02 14.99
CA VAL A 27 -4.69 19.10 15.19
C VAL A 27 -3.95 18.91 13.86
N PHE A 28 -4.45 18.05 12.97
CA PHE A 28 -3.84 17.84 11.65
C PHE A 28 -4.06 19.01 10.69
N ALA A 29 -5.13 19.81 10.86
CA ALA A 29 -5.35 21.00 10.04
C ALA A 29 -4.30 22.10 10.29
N ARG A 30 -3.82 22.25 11.54
CA ARG A 30 -2.90 23.34 11.93
C ARG A 30 -1.45 23.11 11.52
N VAL A 31 -1.06 21.86 11.24
CA VAL A 31 0.29 21.52 10.72
C VAL A 31 0.36 21.69 9.19
N ARG A 32 -0.77 21.60 8.48
CA ARG A 32 -0.81 21.65 7.00
C ARG A 32 -0.58 23.04 6.40
N THR A 33 -0.82 24.13 7.13
CA THR A 33 -0.70 25.51 6.59
C THR A 33 0.72 26.05 6.53
N VAL A 34 1.65 25.57 7.37
CA VAL A 34 3.01 26.13 7.45
C VAL A 34 3.89 25.69 6.28
N ARG A 35 3.64 24.51 5.69
CA ARG A 35 4.54 23.93 4.68
C ARG A 35 4.36 24.48 3.26
N ARG A 36 3.24 25.13 2.96
CA ARG A 36 2.92 25.64 1.61
C ARG A 36 3.74 26.87 1.18
N ARG A 37 4.51 27.49 2.08
CA ARG A 37 5.29 28.70 1.78
C ARG A 37 6.75 28.48 1.35
N ARG A 38 7.28 27.25 1.34
CA ARG A 38 8.72 27.02 1.11
C ARG A 38 9.12 26.42 -0.25
N THR A 39 8.20 26.14 -1.17
CA THR A 39 8.50 25.42 -2.43
C THR A 39 8.54 26.30 -3.68
N ALA A 40 8.91 27.59 -3.56
CA ALA A 40 8.98 28.52 -4.70
C ALA A 40 10.41 28.79 -5.22
N ALA A 41 11.44 28.14 -4.70
CA ALA A 41 12.80 28.33 -5.21
C ALA A 41 13.56 27.00 -5.21
N VAL A 42 13.90 26.51 -6.40
CA VAL A 42 15.26 26.10 -6.84
C VAL A 42 15.12 25.39 -8.19
N VAL A 43 15.94 25.86 -9.14
CA VAL A 43 15.98 25.58 -10.58
C VAL A 43 17.24 24.75 -10.89
N THR A 44 17.12 23.81 -11.86
CA THR A 44 18.16 23.08 -12.69
C THR A 44 19.24 22.24 -11.95
N VAL A 45 19.93 21.21 -12.49
CA VAL A 45 20.57 20.90 -13.80
C VAL A 45 20.71 19.36 -14.03
N ALA A 46 20.94 18.96 -15.29
CA ALA A 46 21.04 17.63 -15.93
C ALA A 46 22.27 16.73 -15.61
N ALA A 47 22.24 15.44 -16.03
CA ALA A 47 23.28 14.76 -16.86
C ALA A 47 23.10 13.21 -16.98
N THR A 48 23.54 12.68 -18.12
CA THR A 48 23.51 11.32 -18.71
C THR A 48 24.57 10.34 -18.18
N ALA A 49 24.36 9.01 -18.31
CA ALA A 49 25.38 8.03 -18.74
C ALA A 49 24.82 6.61 -19.00
N VAL A 50 25.25 6.00 -20.10
CA VAL A 50 25.03 4.61 -20.58
C VAL A 50 26.36 3.86 -20.50
N VAL A 51 26.40 2.58 -20.06
CA VAL A 51 27.51 1.64 -20.34
C VAL A 51 27.01 0.19 -20.41
N ALA A 52 27.64 -0.59 -21.30
CA ALA A 52 27.28 -1.91 -21.81
C ALA A 52 28.26 -3.05 -21.38
N ILE A 53 27.76 -4.31 -21.47
CA ILE A 53 28.35 -5.62 -21.85
C ILE A 53 29.67 -6.12 -21.21
N VAL A 54 29.69 -7.39 -20.73
CA VAL A 54 30.65 -8.46 -21.13
C VAL A 54 30.00 -9.86 -20.99
N VAL A 55 30.08 -10.66 -22.06
CA VAL A 55 29.93 -12.13 -22.08
C VAL A 55 31.33 -12.73 -22.18
N ALA A 56 31.63 -13.75 -21.38
CA ALA A 56 32.87 -14.53 -21.51
C ALA A 56 32.53 -16.00 -21.75
N ALA A 57 32.91 -16.47 -22.94
CA ALA A 57 33.11 -17.87 -23.28
C ALA A 57 34.60 -18.22 -23.13
N GLY A 58 34.89 -19.47 -22.75
CA GLY A 58 36.21 -20.13 -22.92
C GLY A 58 35.96 -21.64 -22.99
N ASN A 59 36.27 -22.32 -24.10
CA ASN A 59 37.58 -22.82 -24.56
C ASN A 59 38.06 -24.00 -23.69
N LEU A 60 38.62 -25.12 -24.17
CA LEU A 60 39.34 -25.46 -25.40
C LEU A 60 39.45 -27.00 -25.53
N THR A 61 39.75 -27.41 -26.75
CA THR A 61 40.05 -28.75 -27.29
C THR A 61 41.26 -29.47 -26.66
N ASP A 62 41.26 -30.80 -26.66
CA ASP A 62 42.49 -31.58 -26.91
C ASP A 62 42.19 -32.93 -27.56
N VAL A 63 43.06 -33.30 -28.51
CA VAL A 63 42.98 -34.45 -29.42
C VAL A 63 44.24 -35.26 -29.16
N ASP A 64 44.13 -36.39 -28.47
CA ASP A 64 45.16 -37.42 -28.59
C ASP A 64 44.64 -38.83 -28.29
N SER A 65 44.92 -39.73 -29.23
CA SER A 65 44.47 -41.12 -29.23
C SER A 65 45.43 -42.00 -28.43
N ARG A 66 45.02 -42.43 -27.24
CA ARG A 66 45.51 -43.67 -26.61
C ARG A 66 44.49 -44.17 -25.58
N PRO A 67 44.15 -45.47 -25.55
CA PRO A 67 43.30 -46.00 -24.49
C PRO A 67 44.17 -46.45 -23.31
N PRO A 68 43.98 -45.92 -22.08
CA PRO A 68 44.48 -46.58 -20.90
C PRO A 68 43.37 -47.47 -20.32
N VAL A 69 43.61 -48.77 -20.37
CA VAL A 69 42.88 -49.77 -19.59
C VAL A 69 43.26 -49.66 -18.11
N THR A 70 42.24 -49.88 -17.26
CA THR A 70 42.30 -50.36 -15.87
C THR A 70 42.22 -49.33 -14.74
N GLY A 71 41.09 -49.36 -14.03
CA GLY A 71 41.06 -49.25 -12.56
C GLY A 71 40.81 -47.88 -11.94
N THR A 72 39.62 -47.30 -12.12
CA THR A 72 39.13 -46.24 -11.22
C THR A 72 37.73 -46.56 -10.74
N THR A 73 37.62 -46.76 -9.42
CA THR A 73 36.38 -46.83 -8.65
C THR A 73 35.43 -45.69 -9.06
N PRO A 74 34.12 -45.95 -9.23
CA PRO A 74 33.18 -44.88 -9.51
C PRO A 74 33.16 -43.91 -8.33
N VAL A 75 33.70 -42.70 -8.53
CA VAL A 75 33.49 -41.59 -7.60
C VAL A 75 32.00 -41.26 -7.70
N PRO A 76 31.22 -41.37 -6.62
CA PRO A 76 29.85 -40.92 -6.64
C PRO A 76 29.86 -39.42 -6.90
N VAL A 77 29.34 -39.01 -8.06
CA VAL A 77 28.99 -37.60 -8.29
C VAL A 77 27.87 -37.30 -7.29
N ILE A 78 28.24 -36.71 -6.16
CA ILE A 78 27.28 -36.13 -5.22
C ILE A 78 26.71 -34.91 -5.94
N THR A 79 25.67 -35.12 -6.73
CA THR A 79 24.77 -34.04 -7.14
C THR A 79 24.12 -33.54 -5.86
N GLY A 80 24.73 -32.51 -5.26
CA GLY A 80 24.12 -31.79 -4.17
C GLY A 80 22.70 -31.35 -4.56
N PRO A 81 21.77 -31.27 -3.60
CA PRO A 81 20.42 -30.85 -3.88
C PRO A 81 20.44 -29.53 -4.66
N PRO A 82 19.58 -29.35 -5.68
CA PRO A 82 19.57 -28.14 -6.47
C PRO A 82 19.45 -26.95 -5.53
N THR A 83 20.43 -26.04 -5.60
CA THR A 83 20.36 -24.78 -4.87
C THR A 83 19.21 -23.98 -5.49
N VAL A 84 18.01 -24.10 -4.91
CA VAL A 84 16.86 -23.32 -5.34
C VAL A 84 17.16 -21.87 -5.00
N LYS A 85 17.51 -21.08 -6.03
CA LYS A 85 17.69 -19.65 -5.87
C LYS A 85 16.37 -19.08 -5.34
N PRO A 86 16.36 -18.36 -4.20
CA PRO A 86 15.13 -17.79 -3.67
C PRO A 86 14.57 -16.78 -4.69
N THR A 87 13.46 -17.16 -5.32
CA THR A 87 12.73 -16.28 -6.24
C THR A 87 12.06 -15.19 -5.41
N THR A 88 12.52 -13.95 -5.55
CA THR A 88 11.92 -12.82 -4.85
C THR A 88 10.47 -12.65 -5.31
N ALA A 89 9.51 -12.64 -4.39
CA ALA A 89 8.10 -12.49 -4.70
C ALA A 89 7.84 -11.29 -5.61
N ALA A 90 7.01 -11.46 -6.63
CA ALA A 90 6.63 -10.38 -7.54
C ALA A 90 5.90 -9.26 -6.79
N ILE A 91 6.12 -8.02 -7.19
CA ILE A 91 5.38 -6.88 -6.65
C ILE A 91 3.99 -6.89 -7.29
N ALA A 92 2.98 -7.16 -6.46
CA ALA A 92 1.58 -7.24 -6.85
C ALA A 92 0.70 -7.11 -5.62
N ALA A 93 -0.48 -6.50 -5.80
CA ALA A 93 -1.54 -6.45 -4.79
C ALA A 93 -2.80 -7.12 -5.34
N ALA A 94 -3.60 -7.68 -4.45
CA ALA A 94 -4.87 -8.31 -4.73
C ALA A 94 -5.94 -7.74 -3.79
N VAL A 95 -7.17 -7.71 -4.29
CA VAL A 95 -8.36 -7.29 -3.53
C VAL A 95 -9.38 -8.43 -3.58
N ALA A 96 -9.89 -8.81 -2.40
CA ALA A 96 -11.05 -9.65 -2.26
C ALA A 96 -12.18 -8.87 -1.59
N LEU A 97 -13.40 -9.08 -2.08
CA LEU A 97 -14.61 -8.40 -1.62
C LEU A 97 -15.59 -9.44 -1.09
N LYS A 98 -16.14 -9.19 0.10
CA LYS A 98 -17.14 -10.06 0.72
C LYS A 98 -18.35 -9.21 1.15
N PRO A 99 -19.36 -9.07 0.29
CA PRO A 99 -20.59 -8.37 0.65
C PRO A 99 -21.49 -9.21 1.55
N VAL A 100 -22.21 -8.55 2.44
CA VAL A 100 -23.35 -9.08 3.20
C VAL A 100 -24.53 -8.17 2.95
N VAL A 101 -25.58 -8.71 2.33
CA VAL A 101 -26.80 -7.96 1.99
C VAL A 101 -27.91 -8.35 2.96
N SER A 102 -28.57 -7.37 3.56
CA SER A 102 -29.75 -7.54 4.42
C SER A 102 -30.82 -6.52 4.01
N GLY A 103 -31.84 -7.00 3.31
CA GLY A 103 -32.82 -6.13 2.63
C GLY A 103 -32.14 -5.17 1.66
N ARG A 104 -32.26 -3.86 1.93
CA ARG A 104 -31.62 -2.79 1.15
C ARG A 104 -30.26 -2.36 1.66
N THR A 105 -29.78 -2.95 2.75
CA THR A 105 -28.54 -2.56 3.40
C THR A 105 -27.41 -3.52 3.05
N VAL A 106 -26.24 -2.97 2.77
CA VAL A 106 -25.02 -3.72 2.45
C VAL A 106 -23.93 -3.37 3.45
N ARG A 107 -23.28 -4.41 3.95
CA ARG A 107 -21.99 -4.34 4.63
C ARG A 107 -20.93 -4.96 3.73
N MET A 108 -19.82 -4.27 3.54
CA MET A 108 -18.74 -4.73 2.68
C MET A 108 -17.47 -4.95 3.48
N SER A 109 -16.98 -6.20 3.48
CA SER A 109 -15.65 -6.50 3.95
C SER A 109 -14.67 -6.51 2.77
N VAL A 110 -13.58 -5.76 2.92
CA VAL A 110 -12.51 -5.67 1.93
C VAL A 110 -11.26 -6.30 2.52
N THR A 111 -10.64 -7.21 1.76
CA THR A 111 -9.33 -7.76 2.08
C THR A 111 -8.35 -7.33 1.00
N VAL A 112 -7.30 -6.61 1.39
CA VAL A 112 -6.14 -6.29 0.56
C VAL A 112 -4.98 -7.21 0.93
N SER A 113 -4.24 -7.70 -0.04
CA SER A 113 -3.05 -8.52 0.23
C SER A 113 -2.03 -8.41 -0.90
N GLY A 114 -0.78 -8.79 -0.62
CA GLY A 114 0.25 -8.93 -1.64
C GLY A 114 1.62 -8.45 -1.18
N THR A 115 2.49 -8.20 -2.15
CA THR A 115 3.84 -7.66 -1.92
C THR A 115 3.96 -6.31 -2.63
N VAL A 116 4.29 -5.26 -1.88
CA VAL A 116 4.37 -3.88 -2.36
C VAL A 116 5.68 -3.24 -1.93
N LEU A 117 6.01 -2.08 -2.49
CA LEU A 117 7.07 -1.24 -1.96
C LEU A 117 6.52 -0.33 -0.85
N VAL A 118 7.31 -0.16 0.21
CA VAL A 118 7.00 0.79 1.29
C VAL A 118 7.21 2.19 0.73
N PRO A 119 6.17 3.05 0.68
CA PRO A 119 6.31 4.41 0.20
C PRO A 119 7.11 5.25 1.19
N THR A 120 7.50 6.44 0.75
CA THR A 120 8.28 7.39 1.55
C THR A 120 7.46 8.62 1.92
N ALA A 121 7.67 9.15 3.12
CA ALA A 121 7.20 10.45 3.55
C ALA A 121 8.42 11.27 3.97
N ASP A 122 8.54 12.51 3.47
CA ASP A 122 9.68 13.40 3.76
C ASP A 122 11.06 12.79 3.43
N GLY A 123 11.10 11.92 2.42
CA GLY A 123 12.31 11.23 1.98
C GLY A 123 12.71 10.01 2.81
N ALA A 124 11.96 9.69 3.88
CA ALA A 124 12.16 8.50 4.70
C ALA A 124 11.08 7.44 4.41
N ASN A 125 11.41 6.16 4.53
CA ASN A 125 10.40 5.09 4.48
C ASN A 125 9.40 5.27 5.61
N LEU A 126 8.13 4.90 5.37
CA LEU A 126 7.15 4.81 6.44
C LEU A 126 7.59 3.82 7.55
N PRO A 127 7.12 4.03 8.80
CA PRO A 127 7.37 3.12 9.93
C PRO A 127 7.01 1.66 9.61
N ALA A 128 7.73 0.71 10.22
CA ALA A 128 7.55 -0.71 9.93
C ALA A 128 6.22 -1.29 10.44
N ASP A 129 5.62 -0.64 11.45
CA ASP A 129 4.32 -0.94 12.06
C ASP A 129 3.14 -0.34 11.27
N THR A 130 3.41 0.37 10.17
CA THR A 130 2.36 0.86 9.27
C THR A 130 1.55 -0.32 8.72
N THR A 131 0.23 -0.30 8.93
CA THR A 131 -0.67 -1.35 8.42
C THR A 131 -0.62 -1.42 6.90
N PHE A 132 -0.99 -2.57 6.32
CA PHE A 132 -0.86 -2.80 4.89
C PHE A 132 -1.73 -1.83 4.06
N LEU A 133 -2.88 -1.43 4.57
CA LEU A 133 -3.74 -0.42 3.97
C LEU A 133 -3.11 0.98 4.01
N ASN A 134 -2.43 1.32 5.11
CA ASN A 134 -1.77 2.62 5.30
C ASN A 134 -0.52 2.81 4.44
N LEU A 135 -0.06 1.76 3.75
CA LEU A 135 0.98 1.85 2.71
C LEU A 135 0.42 2.28 1.34
N SER A 136 -0.89 2.43 1.21
CA SER A 136 -1.54 2.84 -0.05
C SER A 136 -1.48 4.37 -0.25
N ALA A 137 -1.59 4.81 -1.50
CA ALA A 137 -1.85 6.21 -1.86
C ALA A 137 -3.33 6.62 -1.67
N GLY A 138 -4.15 5.72 -1.14
CA GLY A 138 -5.56 5.92 -0.94
C GLY A 138 -6.41 4.82 -1.54
N THR A 139 -7.70 4.93 -1.27
CA THR A 139 -8.74 4.00 -1.68
C THR A 139 -9.92 4.77 -2.24
N THR A 140 -10.62 4.17 -3.19
CA THR A 140 -11.89 4.69 -3.69
C THR A 140 -12.87 3.54 -3.90
N TYR A 141 -14.14 3.78 -3.62
CA TYR A 141 -15.19 2.82 -3.89
C TYR A 141 -16.50 3.48 -4.30
N ASN A 142 -17.31 2.72 -5.03
CA ASN A 142 -18.58 3.14 -5.59
C ASN A 142 -19.59 2.00 -5.43
N PHE A 143 -20.78 2.29 -4.90
CA PHE A 143 -21.84 1.29 -4.68
C PHE A 143 -22.71 1.02 -5.92
N GLY A 144 -22.51 1.74 -7.01
CA GLY A 144 -23.19 1.56 -8.29
C GLY A 144 -24.52 2.31 -8.41
N ASP A 145 -24.92 3.05 -7.37
CA ASP A 145 -26.13 3.89 -7.34
C ASP A 145 -25.82 5.40 -7.36
N GLY A 146 -24.56 5.76 -7.63
CA GLY A 146 -24.06 7.13 -7.64
C GLY A 146 -23.32 7.52 -6.36
N TYR A 147 -23.40 6.72 -5.29
CA TYR A 147 -22.61 6.96 -4.08
C TYR A 147 -21.14 6.57 -4.28
N THR A 148 -20.23 7.48 -3.94
CA THR A 148 -18.78 7.28 -3.96
C THR A 148 -18.14 7.74 -2.66
N SER A 149 -17.13 7.01 -2.21
CA SER A 149 -16.39 7.30 -0.98
C SER A 149 -14.97 6.74 -1.09
N GLY A 150 -14.12 7.00 -0.10
CA GLY A 150 -12.71 6.66 -0.15
C GLY A 150 -11.86 7.35 0.92
N SER A 151 -10.56 7.13 0.84
CA SER A 151 -9.56 7.81 1.68
C SER A 151 -8.39 8.26 0.81
N ASP A 152 -7.82 9.42 1.12
CA ASP A 152 -6.49 9.78 0.62
C ASP A 152 -5.41 9.02 1.41
N GLY A 153 -4.30 8.69 0.75
CA GLY A 153 -3.12 8.11 1.40
C GLY A 153 -2.14 9.15 1.96
N GLY A 154 -2.54 10.42 2.03
CA GLY A 154 -1.68 11.52 2.44
C GLY A 154 -0.55 11.87 1.46
N GLY A 155 0.46 12.57 1.98
CA GLY A 155 1.60 13.10 1.21
C GLY A 155 2.73 12.10 0.96
N VAL A 156 2.40 10.82 0.74
CA VAL A 156 3.37 9.75 0.51
C VAL A 156 3.85 9.75 -0.94
N MET A 157 5.09 9.33 -1.15
CA MET A 157 5.76 9.31 -2.45
C MET A 157 6.35 7.94 -2.74
N CYS A 158 6.18 7.49 -3.98
CA CYS A 158 6.81 6.27 -4.48
C CYS A 158 8.27 6.46 -4.88
N SER A 159 8.69 7.68 -5.19
CA SER A 159 10.04 7.98 -5.65
C SER A 159 11.06 7.51 -4.61
N LYS A 160 12.00 6.65 -5.02
CA LYS A 160 13.07 6.06 -4.19
C LYS A 160 12.64 4.92 -3.26
N SER A 161 11.39 4.46 -3.33
CA SER A 161 10.95 3.27 -2.58
C SER A 161 11.68 2.03 -3.08
N LYS A 162 12.40 1.35 -2.18
CA LYS A 162 13.13 0.09 -2.49
C LYS A 162 12.76 -1.05 -1.53
N LYS A 163 12.28 -0.70 -0.34
CA LYS A 163 11.92 -1.67 0.69
C LYS A 163 10.64 -2.38 0.27
N ARG A 164 10.69 -3.71 0.16
CA ARG A 164 9.52 -4.55 -0.05
C ARG A 164 8.86 -4.86 1.28
N THR A 165 7.55 -5.01 1.25
CA THR A 165 6.77 -5.56 2.36
C THR A 165 5.65 -6.42 1.80
N THR A 166 5.37 -7.51 2.50
CA THR A 166 4.31 -8.45 2.17
C THR A 166 3.31 -8.45 3.30
N GLY A 167 2.04 -8.29 2.98
CA GLY A 167 1.02 -8.17 4.00
C GLY A 167 -0.36 -8.55 3.52
N ARG A 168 -1.28 -8.57 4.47
CA ARG A 168 -2.70 -8.80 4.27
C ARG A 168 -3.46 -8.07 5.36
N GLU A 169 -4.51 -7.36 4.98
CA GLU A 169 -5.37 -6.64 5.90
C GLU A 169 -6.82 -6.77 5.46
N THR A 170 -7.71 -6.97 6.44
CA THR A 170 -9.15 -7.03 6.22
C THR A 170 -9.81 -5.98 7.08
N TYR A 171 -10.70 -5.19 6.50
CA TYR A 171 -11.47 -4.18 7.21
C TYR A 171 -12.90 -4.11 6.66
N GLN A 172 -13.75 -3.37 7.37
CA GLN A 172 -15.14 -3.13 6.97
C GLN A 172 -15.26 -1.71 6.44
N LEU A 173 -15.97 -1.56 5.32
CA LEU A 173 -16.41 -0.24 4.86
C LEU A 173 -17.62 0.23 5.66
N GLU A 174 -17.97 1.50 5.48
CA GLU A 174 -19.22 2.04 5.96
C GLU A 174 -20.42 1.25 5.42
N THR A 175 -21.47 1.18 6.24
CA THR A 175 -22.72 0.51 5.85
C THR A 175 -23.46 1.40 4.87
N HIS A 176 -23.91 0.84 3.75
CA HIS A 176 -24.66 1.57 2.72
C HIS A 176 -26.09 1.04 2.59
N THR A 177 -27.06 1.92 2.38
CA THR A 177 -28.47 1.55 2.20
C THR A 177 -28.98 2.08 0.87
N TYR A 178 -29.42 1.17 0.01
CA TYR A 178 -29.94 1.50 -1.31
C TYR A 178 -31.37 2.05 -1.23
N ALA A 179 -31.65 3.11 -1.99
CA ALA A 179 -32.98 3.70 -2.05
C ALA A 179 -34.00 2.81 -2.79
N LYS A 180 -33.55 1.97 -3.73
CA LYS A 180 -34.39 1.10 -4.56
C LYS A 180 -33.81 -0.33 -4.61
N PRO A 181 -34.66 -1.35 -4.76
CA PRO A 181 -34.19 -2.70 -5.08
C PRO A 181 -33.60 -2.71 -6.50
N GLY A 182 -32.68 -3.63 -6.76
CA GLY A 182 -32.01 -3.69 -8.05
C GLY A 182 -30.69 -4.47 -8.01
N THR A 183 -30.06 -4.57 -9.17
CA THR A 183 -28.69 -5.09 -9.29
C THR A 183 -27.73 -3.93 -9.46
N TYR A 184 -26.75 -3.83 -8.57
CA TYR A 184 -25.75 -2.78 -8.57
C TYR A 184 -24.35 -3.38 -8.74
N THR A 185 -23.42 -2.62 -9.30
CA THR A 185 -22.02 -3.02 -9.39
C THR A 185 -21.21 -2.22 -8.39
N PHE A 186 -20.78 -2.90 -7.33
CA PHE A 186 -19.82 -2.32 -6.40
C PHE A 186 -18.42 -2.39 -7.01
N THR A 187 -17.69 -1.28 -6.93
CA THR A 187 -16.31 -1.17 -7.39
C THR A 187 -15.44 -0.65 -6.25
N TYR A 188 -14.29 -1.28 -6.04
CA TYR A 188 -13.27 -0.83 -5.10
C TYR A 188 -11.92 -0.73 -5.82
N SER A 189 -11.16 0.31 -5.51
CA SER A 189 -9.81 0.54 -6.01
C SER A 189 -8.89 0.97 -4.87
N VAL A 190 -7.65 0.50 -4.92
CA VAL A 190 -6.55 0.90 -4.02
C VAL A 190 -5.29 1.10 -4.85
N GLN A 191 -4.45 2.04 -4.46
CA GLN A 191 -3.20 2.32 -5.18
C GLN A 191 -1.99 2.04 -4.29
N TYR A 192 -1.05 1.26 -4.79
CA TYR A 192 0.15 0.88 -4.04
C TYR A 192 1.42 1.25 -4.79
N CYS A 193 2.52 1.28 -4.04
CA CYS A 193 3.81 1.54 -4.64
C CYS A 193 4.43 0.29 -5.27
N GLY A 194 4.74 0.39 -6.56
CA GLY A 194 5.36 -0.67 -7.35
C GLY A 194 6.70 -0.28 -7.95
N ALA A 195 7.34 -1.22 -8.65
CA ALA A 195 8.66 -1.03 -9.24
C ALA A 195 8.74 0.15 -10.22
N LYS A 196 7.62 0.48 -10.88
CA LYS A 196 7.51 1.57 -11.86
C LYS A 196 6.79 2.81 -11.32
N GLY A 197 6.60 2.89 -10.00
CA GLY A 197 5.78 3.91 -9.35
C GLY A 197 4.42 3.37 -8.92
N TRP A 198 3.45 4.27 -8.77
CA TRP A 198 2.11 3.90 -8.32
C TRP A 198 1.41 2.97 -9.31
N PHE A 199 0.79 1.91 -8.79
CA PHE A 199 -0.09 1.04 -9.58
C PHE A 199 -1.43 0.86 -8.87
N PRO A 200 -2.56 0.96 -9.59
CA PRO A 200 -3.87 0.69 -9.03
C PRO A 200 -4.15 -0.82 -9.00
N THR A 201 -5.00 -1.24 -8.07
CA THR A 201 -5.60 -2.57 -8.01
C THR A 201 -7.08 -2.40 -7.73
N SER A 202 -7.92 -2.91 -8.61
CA SER A 202 -9.37 -2.77 -8.50
C SER A 202 -10.08 -4.11 -8.51
N LYS A 203 -11.21 -4.18 -7.81
CA LYS A 203 -12.11 -5.34 -7.85
C LYS A 203 -13.55 -4.86 -7.90
N THR A 204 -14.38 -5.60 -8.62
CA THR A 204 -15.83 -5.37 -8.68
C THR A 204 -16.57 -6.59 -8.15
N THR A 205 -17.79 -6.36 -7.66
CA THR A 205 -18.74 -7.42 -7.33
C THR A 205 -20.16 -6.95 -7.61
N LYS A 206 -21.03 -7.88 -8.03
CA LYS A 206 -22.44 -7.60 -8.24
C LYS A 206 -23.18 -7.72 -6.91
N LEU A 207 -24.02 -6.74 -6.61
CA LEU A 207 -24.87 -6.70 -5.43
C LEU A 207 -26.33 -6.82 -5.88
N VAL A 208 -27.03 -7.81 -5.37
CA VAL A 208 -28.46 -8.02 -5.63
C VAL A 208 -29.23 -7.55 -4.41
N ILE A 209 -29.93 -6.42 -4.55
CA ILE A 209 -30.67 -5.74 -3.50
C ILE A 209 -32.16 -6.03 -3.68
N ARG A 210 -32.81 -6.50 -2.62
CA ARG A 210 -34.22 -6.92 -2.61
C ARG A 210 -35.07 -5.95 -1.79
#